data_AF-A0A699I9F8-F1
#
_entry.id   AF-A0A699I9F8-F1
#
_cell.length_a   1.000
_cell.length_b   1.000
_cell.length_c   1.000
_cell.angle_alpha   90.00
_cell.angle_beta   90.00
_cell.angle_gamma   90.00
#
_symmetry.space_group_name_H-M   'P 1'
#
loop_
_entity.id
_entity.type
_entity.pdbx_description
1 polymer ?
#
loop_
_entity_poly.entity_id
_entity_poly.type
_entity_poly.pdbx_seq_one_letter_code
_entity_poly.pdbx_strand_id
1 'polypeptide(L)'
;VDTFYKEFALIQDKERHAIPSDFQDNHPMHMYSKALMKHKDHAELMNMKMDFHRENPNRKFFAQKCNFAYNKLIRFKYMFMEDDRNTEYYEPQQYPVFHLC
;
A
#
# COMPACT_ATOMS: atom_id res chain seq x y z
N VAL A 1 16.74 3.77 1.90
CA VAL A 1 15.88 2.64 2.34
C VAL A 1 14.53 2.88 1.73
N ASP A 2 13.96 1.93 1.00
CA ASP A 2 12.66 2.07 0.34
C ASP A 2 11.54 1.99 1.38
N THR A 3 11.31 3.11 2.06
CA THR A 3 10.36 3.17 3.17
C THR A 3 9.78 4.56 3.27
N PHE A 4 8.49 4.64 3.55
CA PHE A 4 7.82 5.87 3.92
C PHE A 4 6.94 5.69 5.15
N TYR A 5 6.52 6.79 5.75
CA TYR A 5 5.72 6.78 6.98
C TYR A 5 4.39 7.50 6.74
N LYS A 6 3.32 7.00 7.36
CA LYS A 6 2.02 7.67 7.37
C LYS A 6 1.37 7.54 8.74
N GLU A 7 0.71 8.60 9.20
CA GLU A 7 -0.06 8.56 10.45
C GLU A 7 -1.31 7.68 10.28
N PHE A 8 -1.60 6.84 11.27
CA PHE A 8 -2.80 6.02 11.28
C PHE A 8 -4.08 6.86 11.30
N ALA A 9 -4.13 7.92 12.12
CA ALA A 9 -5.26 8.85 12.16
C ALA A 9 -5.59 9.39 10.76
N LEU A 10 -4.56 9.75 9.99
CA LEU A 10 -4.74 10.18 8.61
C LEU A 10 -5.29 9.03 7.75
N ILE A 11 -4.76 7.80 7.86
CA ILE A 11 -5.26 6.60 7.15
C ILE A 11 -6.73 6.32 7.44
N GLN A 12 -7.19 6.58 8.66
CA GLN A 12 -8.56 6.33 9.08
C GLN A 12 -9.54 7.43 8.65
N ASP A 13 -9.10 8.70 8.68
CA ASP A 13 -9.97 9.86 8.50
C ASP A 13 -9.98 10.41 7.08
N LYS A 14 -8.95 10.12 6.27
CA LYS A 14 -8.84 10.64 4.90
C LYS A 14 -8.81 9.49 3.90
N GLU A 15 -9.81 9.39 3.05
CA GLU A 15 -9.87 8.38 1.96
C GLU A 15 -8.85 8.63 0.81
N ARG A 16 -7.87 9.52 1.01
CA ARG A 16 -6.93 9.96 -0.03
C ARG A 16 -5.55 10.20 0.57
N HIS A 17 -4.61 9.30 0.29
CA HIS A 17 -3.21 9.46 0.73
C HIS A 17 -2.24 9.53 -0.43
N ALA A 18 -1.49 10.64 -0.51
CA ALA A 18 -0.33 10.71 -1.38
C ALA A 18 0.76 9.78 -0.84
N ILE A 19 1.40 9.03 -1.73
CA ILE A 19 2.70 8.40 -1.46
C ILE A 19 3.75 9.50 -1.69
N PRO A 20 4.77 9.65 -0.83
CA PRO A 20 5.81 10.67 -1.00
C PRO A 20 6.44 10.64 -2.40
N SER A 21 6.74 11.81 -2.96
CA SER A 21 7.22 11.93 -4.34
C SER A 21 8.60 11.31 -4.54
N ASP A 22 9.50 11.48 -3.56
CA ASP A 22 10.83 10.87 -3.51
C ASP A 22 10.79 9.33 -3.52
N PHE A 23 9.78 8.75 -2.88
CA PHE A 23 9.51 7.32 -2.98
C PHE A 23 8.98 6.95 -4.37
N GLN A 24 8.11 7.79 -4.96
CA GLN A 24 7.56 7.56 -6.29
C GLN A 24 8.58 7.67 -7.42
N ASP A 25 9.62 8.48 -7.26
CA ASP A 25 10.71 8.62 -8.23
C ASP A 25 11.46 7.30 -8.44
N ASN A 26 11.55 6.48 -7.38
CA ASN A 26 12.21 5.18 -7.41
C ASN A 26 11.22 4.03 -7.62
N HIS A 27 9.97 4.21 -7.22
CA HIS A 27 8.90 3.20 -7.29
C HIS A 27 7.64 3.85 -7.87
N PRO A 28 7.38 3.76 -9.20
CA PRO A 28 6.28 4.47 -9.85
C PRO A 28 4.92 3.83 -9.50
N MET A 29 4.46 4.06 -8.27
CA MET A 29 3.29 3.42 -7.66
C MET A 29 1.98 3.65 -8.42
N HIS A 30 1.92 4.69 -9.25
CA HIS A 30 0.79 5.00 -10.11
C HIS A 30 0.57 3.97 -11.24
N MET A 31 1.57 3.14 -11.55
CA MET A 31 1.47 2.09 -12.56
C MET A 31 0.74 0.84 -12.05
N TYR A 32 0.56 0.71 -10.73
CA TYR A 32 0.01 -0.48 -10.11
C TYR A 32 -1.43 -0.26 -9.64
N SER A 33 -2.29 -1.22 -9.96
CA SER A 33 -3.71 -1.23 -9.57
C SER A 33 -3.95 -1.96 -8.24
N LYS A 34 -2.93 -2.63 -7.68
CA LYS A 34 -2.98 -3.41 -6.46
C LYS A 34 -1.67 -3.28 -5.67
N ALA A 35 -1.73 -3.56 -4.37
CA ALA A 35 -0.55 -3.75 -3.52
C ALA A 35 -0.84 -4.78 -2.41
N LEU A 36 0.15 -5.59 -2.06
CA LEU A 36 0.03 -6.56 -0.98
C LEU A 36 0.61 -6.01 0.32
N MET A 37 -0.21 -5.93 1.35
CA MET A 37 0.16 -5.38 2.65
C MET A 37 0.38 -6.53 3.64
N LYS A 38 1.56 -6.62 4.25
CA LYS A 38 1.93 -7.67 5.21
C LYS A 38 2.23 -7.06 6.59
N HIS A 39 1.59 -7.56 7.63
CA HIS A 39 1.91 -7.23 9.02
C HIS A 39 1.77 -8.49 9.89
N LYS A 40 2.87 -8.91 10.53
CA LYS A 40 2.95 -10.17 11.29
C LYS A 40 2.40 -11.34 10.47
N ASP A 41 1.41 -12.06 10.98
CA ASP A 41 0.77 -13.21 10.34
C ASP A 41 -0.41 -12.82 9.43
N HIS A 42 -0.64 -11.51 9.22
CA HIS A 42 -1.72 -11.01 8.38
C HIS A 42 -1.18 -10.44 7.06
N ALA A 43 -1.82 -10.84 5.95
CA ALA A 43 -1.56 -10.32 4.63
C ALA A 43 -2.88 -10.00 3.93
N GLU A 44 -2.98 -8.82 3.33
CA GLU A 44 -4.17 -8.39 2.59
C GLU A 44 -3.79 -7.71 1.28
N LEU A 45 -4.35 -8.20 0.17
CA LEU A 45 -4.21 -7.59 -1.14
C LEU A 45 -5.20 -6.42 -1.24
N MET A 46 -4.68 -5.22 -1.43
CA MET A 46 -5.48 -4.01 -1.56
C MET A 46 -5.53 -3.56 -3.00
N ASN A 47 -6.72 -3.19 -3.46
CA ASN A 47 -6.86 -2.45 -4.72
C ASN A 47 -6.37 -1.01 -4.50
N MET A 48 -5.41 -0.60 -5.32
CA MET A 48 -4.94 0.77 -5.42
C MET A 48 -5.67 1.43 -6.58
N LYS A 49 -6.71 2.22 -6.28
CA LYS A 49 -7.26 3.13 -7.28
C LYS A 49 -6.53 4.46 -7.17
N MET A 50 -5.73 4.78 -8.18
CA MET A 50 -4.98 6.03 -8.28
C MET A 50 -5.75 7.02 -9.16
N ASP A 51 -6.75 7.70 -8.60
CA ASP A 51 -7.37 8.85 -9.28
C ASP A 51 -6.51 10.09 -8.97
N PHE A 52 -5.84 10.67 -9.97
CA PHE A 52 -5.02 11.88 -9.85
C PHE A 52 -3.88 11.82 -8.82
N HIS A 53 -3.03 10.77 -8.86
CA HIS A 53 -1.92 10.54 -7.92
C HIS A 53 -2.32 10.36 -6.45
N ARG A 54 -3.59 10.07 -6.16
CA ARG A 54 -4.09 9.82 -4.81
C ARG A 54 -4.54 8.40 -4.68
N GLU A 55 -3.97 7.71 -3.70
CA GLU A 55 -4.37 6.35 -3.36
C GLU A 55 -5.70 6.37 -2.63
N ASN A 56 -6.69 5.62 -3.14
CA ASN A 56 -7.90 5.25 -2.41
C ASN A 56 -8.00 3.72 -2.16
N PRO A 57 -7.05 3.14 -1.41
CA PRO A 57 -7.18 1.77 -0.95
C PRO A 57 -8.06 1.74 0.31
N ASN A 58 -8.87 0.69 0.44
CA ASN A 58 -9.76 0.46 1.59
C ASN A 58 -8.95 0.04 2.85
N ARG A 59 -7.96 0.86 3.23
CA ARG A 59 -6.93 0.61 4.26
C ARG A 59 -7.45 0.66 5.68
N LYS A 60 -8.58 1.31 5.90
CA LYS A 60 -9.22 1.45 7.21
C LYS A 60 -9.39 0.08 7.88
N PHE A 61 -9.79 -0.93 7.11
CA PHE A 61 -10.00 -2.28 7.63
C PHE A 61 -8.70 -2.99 7.98
N PHE A 62 -7.67 -2.93 7.14
CA PHE A 62 -6.38 -3.60 7.43
C PHE A 62 -5.70 -3.02 8.66
N ALA A 63 -5.66 -1.69 8.77
CA ALA A 63 -4.96 -1.04 9.86
C ALA A 63 -5.68 -1.31 11.22
N GLN A 64 -7.02 -1.36 11.21
CA GLN A 64 -7.82 -1.81 12.36
C GLN A 64 -7.60 -3.29 12.68
N LYS A 65 -7.59 -4.19 11.68
CA LYS A 65 -7.31 -5.63 11.87
C LYS A 65 -5.92 -5.88 12.46
N CYS A 66 -4.93 -5.10 12.04
CA CYS A 66 -3.56 -5.19 12.56
C CYS A 66 -3.37 -4.52 13.93
N ASN A 67 -4.42 -3.91 14.49
CA ASN A 67 -4.43 -3.26 15.81
C ASN A 67 -3.36 -2.16 15.94
N PHE A 68 -3.16 -1.36 14.89
CA PHE A 68 -2.28 -0.20 14.98
C PHE A 68 -2.90 0.88 15.88
N ALA A 69 -2.10 1.46 16.76
CA ALA A 69 -2.57 2.53 17.65
C ALA A 69 -2.86 3.82 16.88
N TYR A 70 -3.98 4.47 17.24
CA TYR A 70 -4.54 5.59 16.48
C TYR A 70 -3.55 6.75 16.22
N ASN A 71 -2.72 7.02 17.22
CA ASN A 71 -1.77 8.13 17.25
C ASN A 71 -0.36 7.75 16.77
N LYS A 72 -0.20 6.60 16.09
CA LYS A 72 1.12 6.14 15.63
C LYS A 72 1.34 6.38 14.15
N LEU A 73 2.61 6.62 13.82
CA LEU A 73 3.12 6.52 12.45
C LEU A 73 3.28 5.04 12.10
N ILE A 74 2.67 4.63 11.00
CA ILE A 74 2.89 3.34 10.37
C ILE A 74 4.04 3.49 9.38
N ARG A 75 5.02 2.61 9.48
CA ARG A 75 6.13 2.49 8.54
C ARG A 75 5.75 1.51 7.43
N PHE A 76 5.82 1.98 6.19
CA PHE A 76 5.60 1.21 4.98
C PHE A 76 6.95 0.89 4.37
N LYS A 77 7.42 -0.33 4.56
CA LYS A 77 8.68 -0.80 3.96
C LYS A 77 8.37 -1.56 2.68
N TYR A 78 8.88 -1.08 1.55
CA TYR A 78 8.85 -1.83 0.30
C TYR A 78 9.73 -3.07 0.42
N MET A 79 9.23 -4.20 -0.11
CA MET A 79 9.92 -5.47 -0.05
C MET A 79 10.39 -5.89 -1.44
N PHE A 80 9.46 -6.09 -2.36
CA PHE A 80 9.70 -6.53 -3.75
C PHE A 80 8.41 -6.43 -4.57
N MET A 81 8.50 -6.70 -5.88
CA MET A 81 7.36 -6.88 -6.79
C MET A 81 6.96 -8.35 -6.86
N GLU A 82 5.66 -8.62 -6.88
CA GLU A 82 5.08 -9.96 -7.06
C GLU A 82 4.26 -9.98 -8.35
N ASP A 83 4.35 -11.08 -9.10
CA ASP A 83 3.55 -11.27 -10.32
C ASP A 83 2.13 -11.73 -9.97
N ASP A 84 1.11 -11.06 -10.51
CA ASP A 84 -0.29 -11.52 -10.46
C ASP A 84 -0.48 -12.68 -11.45
N ARG A 85 -0.27 -13.90 -10.95
CA ARG A 85 -0.42 -15.13 -11.74
C ARG A 85 -1.88 -15.48 -12.07
N ASN A 86 -2.86 -14.71 -11.60
CA ASN A 86 -4.28 -14.94 -11.87
C ASN A 86 -4.81 -14.18 -13.11
N THR A 87 -3.95 -13.51 -13.89
CA THR A 87 -4.37 -12.85 -15.12
C THR A 87 -4.37 -13.83 -16.30
N GLU A 88 -5.48 -14.56 -16.49
CA GLU A 88 -5.62 -15.57 -17.56
C GLU A 88 -5.52 -15.03 -19.00
N TYR A 89 -5.56 -13.70 -19.22
CA TYR A 89 -5.71 -13.13 -20.57
C TYR A 89 -4.83 -11.90 -20.88
N TYR A 90 -4.05 -11.40 -19.93
CA TYR A 90 -3.18 -10.23 -20.11
C TYR A 90 -1.79 -10.51 -19.55
N GLU A 91 -0.79 -9.74 -20.02
CA GLU A 91 0.57 -9.76 -19.47
C GLU A 91 0.53 -9.75 -17.93
N PRO A 92 1.42 -10.50 -17.26
CA PRO A 92 1.41 -10.62 -15.81
C PRO A 92 1.42 -9.23 -15.18
N GLN A 93 0.34 -8.87 -14.48
CA GLN A 93 0.28 -7.60 -13.77
C GLN A 93 1.15 -7.73 -12.52
N GLN A 94 2.20 -6.94 -12.42
CA GLN A 94 3.00 -6.91 -11.20
C GLN A 94 2.34 -6.00 -10.16
N TYR A 95 2.49 -6.34 -8.88
CA TYR A 95 2.11 -5.47 -7.78
C TYR A 95 3.18 -5.41 -6.68
N PRO A 96 3.36 -4.25 -6.04
CA PRO A 96 4.33 -4.09 -4.97
C PRO A 96 3.87 -4.74 -3.68
N VAL A 97 4.83 -5.31 -2.95
CA VAL A 97 4.63 -5.89 -1.62
C VAL A 97 5.23 -4.97 -0.56
N PHE A 98 4.42 -4.61 0.44
CA PHE A 98 4.85 -3.80 1.58
C PHE A 98 4.77 -4.58 2.88
N HIS A 99 5.77 -4.37 3.73
CA HIS A 99 5.74 -4.73 5.13
C HIS A 99 5.38 -3.51 5.99
N LEU A 100 4.34 -3.64 6.81
CA LEU A 100 3.83 -2.59 7.69
C LEU A 100 4.25 -2.86 9.13
N CYS A 101 4.72 -1.83 9.82
CA CYS A 101 5.24 -1.92 11.18
C CYS A 101 5.11 -0.60 11.95
#